data_AF-A0A945S438-F1
#
_entry.id   AF-A0A945S438-F1
#
_cell.length_a   1.000
_cell.length_b   1.000
_cell.length_c   1.000
_cell.angle_alpha   90.00
_cell.angle_beta   90.00
_cell.angle_gamma   90.00
#
_symmetry.space_group_name_H-M   'P 1'
#
loop_
_entity.id
_entity.type
_entity.pdbx_description
1 polymer ?
#
loop_
_entity_poly.entity_id
_entity_poly.type
_entity_poly.pdbx_seq_one_letter_code
_entity_poly.pdbx_strand_id
1 'polypeptide(L)'
;MGSDVARRLHEADWDSLLPRLLWYALTNIYEPARLLPGGRSAEDIVQEAVAKAFSGDRKWDPVRQPDLEAHLRSTIDSILSSKGIFGLKEWKAVRNVEDPGEWESFASRFPNLGGICHDAEVVLAALQESIRGDRELSDLLEAVLEGFDKPREIAELTEIPVERVYELQRKLERRRSEVLKKLETTDEP
;
A
#
# COMPACT_ATOMS: atom_id res chain seq x y z
N MET A 1 -12.26 13.68 -27.37
CA MET A 1 -12.61 12.91 -26.16
C MET A 1 -11.51 12.89 -25.09
N GLY A 2 -10.30 13.46 -25.31
CA GLY A 2 -9.24 13.47 -24.29
C GLY A 2 -9.28 14.62 -23.27
N SER A 3 -10.05 15.68 -23.52
CA SER A 3 -10.05 16.90 -22.71
C SER A 3 -10.78 16.76 -21.36
N ASP A 4 -11.81 15.91 -21.27
CA ASP A 4 -12.58 15.75 -20.02
C ASP A 4 -11.84 14.84 -19.01
N VAL A 5 -11.13 13.82 -19.49
CA VAL A 5 -10.35 12.91 -18.64
C VAL A 5 -9.16 13.64 -18.01
N ALA A 6 -8.38 14.37 -18.81
CA ALA A 6 -7.26 15.16 -18.30
C ALA A 6 -7.72 16.21 -17.29
N ARG A 7 -8.86 16.88 -17.55
CA ARG A 7 -9.45 17.84 -16.62
C ARG A 7 -9.82 17.19 -15.28
N ARG A 8 -10.52 16.04 -15.31
CA ARG A 8 -10.89 15.31 -14.08
C ARG A 8 -9.69 14.79 -13.30
N LEU A 9 -8.62 14.37 -14.00
CA LEU A 9 -7.37 14.01 -13.34
C LEU A 9 -6.71 15.22 -12.67
N HIS A 10 -6.73 16.40 -13.29
CA HIS A 10 -6.21 17.62 -12.67
C HIS A 10 -7.06 18.14 -11.51
N GLU A 11 -8.38 17.94 -11.56
CA GLU A 11 -9.33 18.37 -10.50
C GLU A 11 -9.45 17.35 -9.35
N ALA A 12 -8.81 16.18 -9.45
CA ALA A 12 -8.86 15.17 -8.40
C ALA A 12 -8.18 15.65 -7.12
N ASP A 13 -8.74 15.27 -5.98
CA ASP A 13 -8.19 15.54 -4.65
C ASP A 13 -7.01 14.60 -4.36
N TRP A 14 -5.85 14.90 -4.96
CA TRP A 14 -4.64 14.09 -4.85
C TRP A 14 -4.10 14.03 -3.43
N ASP A 15 -4.28 15.09 -2.64
CA ASP A 15 -3.84 15.14 -1.24
C ASP A 15 -4.56 14.08 -0.40
N SER A 16 -5.84 13.83 -0.68
CA SER A 16 -6.59 12.73 -0.04
C SER A 16 -6.36 11.36 -0.68
N LEU A 17 -6.12 11.30 -1.99
CA LEU A 17 -6.03 10.05 -2.76
C LEU A 17 -4.66 9.38 -2.64
N LEU A 18 -3.56 10.15 -2.73
CA LEU A 18 -2.20 9.60 -2.73
C LEU A 18 -1.88 8.80 -1.45
N PRO A 19 -2.19 9.27 -0.23
CA PRO A 19 -1.93 8.49 0.99
C PRO A 19 -2.70 7.16 1.02
N ARG A 20 -3.91 7.12 0.45
CA ARG A 20 -4.75 5.91 0.40
C ARG A 20 -4.23 4.92 -0.63
N LEU A 21 -3.74 5.41 -1.77
CA LEU A 21 -3.11 4.58 -2.81
C LEU A 21 -1.74 4.06 -2.36
N LEU A 22 -0.96 4.86 -1.65
CA LEU A 22 0.31 4.47 -1.06
C LEU A 22 0.12 3.38 -0.01
N TRP A 23 -0.82 3.57 0.92
CA TRP A 23 -1.21 2.53 1.86
C TRP A 23 -1.63 1.25 1.14
N TYR A 24 -2.47 1.36 0.11
CA TYR A 24 -2.91 0.23 -0.69
C TYR A 24 -1.74 -0.51 -1.36
N ALA A 25 -0.79 0.23 -1.94
CA ALA A 25 0.41 -0.35 -2.54
C ALA A 25 1.26 -1.07 -1.48
N LEU A 26 1.49 -0.44 -0.32
CA LEU A 26 2.24 -1.03 0.80
C LEU A 26 1.60 -2.32 1.31
N THR A 27 0.27 -2.36 1.48
CA THR A 27 -0.44 -3.57 1.91
C THR A 27 -0.40 -4.70 0.88
N ASN A 28 -0.22 -4.37 -0.41
CA ASN A 28 -0.08 -5.38 -1.47
C ASN A 28 1.38 -5.84 -1.69
N ILE A 29 2.33 -5.20 -1.01
CA ILE A 29 3.74 -5.58 -1.00
C ILE A 29 3.97 -6.33 0.30
N TYR A 30 4.05 -7.66 0.20
CA TYR A 30 4.07 -8.63 1.31
C TYR A 30 5.09 -8.33 2.42
N GLU A 31 6.13 -7.53 2.13
CA GLU A 31 7.04 -6.95 3.11
C GLU A 31 7.32 -5.48 2.74
N PRO A 32 6.69 -4.50 3.40
CA PRO A 32 6.88 -3.07 3.13
C PRO A 32 8.35 -2.61 3.23
N ALA A 33 9.15 -3.34 4.01
CA ALA A 33 10.57 -3.12 4.21
C ALA A 33 11.47 -3.68 3.09
N ARG A 34 10.93 -4.48 2.17
CA ARG A 34 11.66 -4.96 1.00
C ARG A 34 11.34 -4.07 -0.20
N LEU A 35 12.38 -3.44 -0.75
CA LEU A 35 12.27 -2.83 -2.07
C LEU A 35 11.89 -3.87 -3.11
N LEU A 36 11.01 -3.45 -4.01
CA LEU A 36 10.60 -4.21 -5.17
C LEU A 36 11.79 -4.39 -6.14
N PRO A 37 11.72 -5.36 -7.07
CA PRO A 37 12.71 -5.55 -8.12
C PRO A 37 13.08 -4.24 -8.80
N GLY A 38 14.38 -4.02 -8.98
CA GLY A 38 14.93 -2.77 -9.48
C GLY A 38 15.07 -1.65 -8.44
N GLY A 39 14.87 -1.95 -7.15
CA GLY A 39 14.99 -0.96 -6.07
C GLY A 39 13.77 -0.06 -5.91
N ARG A 40 12.61 -0.49 -6.41
CA ARG A 40 11.42 0.36 -6.47
C ARG A 40 10.67 0.34 -5.15
N SER A 41 10.16 1.48 -4.72
CA SER A 41 9.33 1.59 -3.52
C SER A 41 7.84 1.49 -3.84
N ALA A 42 7.00 1.45 -2.80
CA ALA A 42 5.55 1.58 -2.98
C ALA A 42 5.16 2.94 -3.59
N GLU A 43 5.88 4.02 -3.25
CA GLU A 43 5.66 5.33 -3.89
C GLU A 43 5.92 5.27 -5.39
N ASP A 44 6.98 4.57 -5.84
CA ASP A 44 7.27 4.43 -7.27
C ASP A 44 6.14 3.73 -8.02
N ILE A 45 5.49 2.74 -7.38
CA ILE A 45 4.35 2.03 -7.98
C ILE A 45 3.14 2.94 -8.10
N VAL A 46 2.85 3.73 -7.07
CA VAL A 46 1.75 4.71 -7.09
C VAL A 46 2.02 5.78 -8.14
N GLN A 47 3.23 6.34 -8.18
CA GLN A 47 3.60 7.33 -9.18
C GLN A 47 3.51 6.78 -10.60
N GLU A 48 3.94 5.53 -10.84
CA GLU A 48 3.77 4.89 -12.14
C GLU A 48 2.30 4.69 -12.50
N ALA A 49 1.44 4.30 -11.55
CA ALA A 49 0.01 4.15 -11.79
C ALA A 49 -0.64 5.50 -12.18
N VAL A 50 -0.30 6.58 -11.48
CA VAL A 50 -0.75 7.94 -11.79
C VAL A 50 -0.23 8.36 -13.16
N ALA A 51 1.07 8.20 -13.43
CA ALA A 51 1.68 8.55 -14.72
C ALA A 51 0.99 7.82 -15.89
N LYS A 52 0.65 6.54 -15.73
CA LYS A 52 -0.08 5.75 -16.74
C LYS A 52 -1.51 6.21 -16.97
N ALA A 53 -2.16 6.76 -15.96
CA ALA A 53 -3.48 7.37 -16.11
C ALA A 53 -3.40 8.68 -16.92
N PHE A 54 -2.38 9.51 -16.67
CA PHE A 54 -2.14 10.75 -17.41
C PHE A 54 -1.64 10.53 -18.84
N SER A 55 -0.78 9.52 -19.08
CA SER A 55 -0.26 9.19 -20.42
C SER A 55 -1.33 8.54 -21.31
N GLY A 56 -2.35 7.94 -20.70
CA GLY A 56 -3.39 7.18 -21.40
C GLY A 56 -2.97 5.74 -21.74
N ASP A 57 -1.81 5.27 -21.27
CA ASP A 57 -1.40 3.86 -21.37
C ASP A 57 -2.38 2.95 -20.64
N ARG A 58 -2.97 3.47 -19.55
CA ARG A 58 -4.16 2.91 -18.90
C ARG A 58 -5.31 3.88 -19.13
N LYS A 59 -6.14 3.57 -20.13
CA LYS A 59 -7.31 4.39 -20.44
C LYS A 59 -8.32 4.35 -19.29
N TRP A 60 -8.41 5.44 -18.55
CA TRP A 60 -9.51 5.70 -17.63
C TRP A 60 -10.70 6.27 -18.40
N ASP A 61 -11.85 5.63 -18.26
CA ASP A 61 -13.12 6.11 -18.80
C ASP A 61 -14.04 6.51 -17.63
N PRO A 62 -14.16 7.81 -17.31
CA PRO A 62 -14.95 8.29 -16.18
C PRO A 62 -16.47 8.09 -16.37
N VAL A 63 -16.94 7.77 -17.58
CA VAL A 63 -18.35 7.44 -17.83
C VAL A 63 -18.63 5.99 -17.43
N ARG A 64 -17.69 5.08 -17.70
CA ARG A 64 -17.82 3.65 -17.35
C ARG A 64 -17.37 3.34 -15.93
N GLN A 65 -16.33 4.03 -15.46
CA GLN A 65 -15.73 3.88 -14.15
C GLN A 65 -15.51 5.27 -13.54
N PRO A 66 -16.54 5.88 -12.95
CA PRO A 66 -16.45 7.24 -12.41
C PRO A 66 -15.50 7.36 -11.22
N ASP A 67 -15.24 6.26 -10.52
CA ASP A 67 -14.33 6.20 -9.38
C ASP A 67 -12.87 6.08 -9.86
N LEU A 68 -12.13 7.18 -9.71
CA LEU A 68 -10.72 7.28 -10.05
C LEU A 68 -9.84 6.45 -9.10
N GLU A 69 -10.18 6.38 -7.82
CA GLU A 69 -9.40 5.63 -6.84
C GLU A 69 -9.42 4.14 -7.17
N ALA A 70 -10.62 3.61 -7.45
CA ALA A 70 -10.79 2.21 -7.88
C ALA A 70 -10.01 1.90 -9.17
N HIS A 71 -9.96 2.85 -10.11
CA HIS A 71 -9.16 2.71 -11.34
C HIS A 71 -7.66 2.65 -11.06
N LEU A 72 -7.16 3.52 -10.18
CA LEU A 72 -5.75 3.57 -9.82
C LEU A 72 -5.33 2.34 -9.02
N ARG A 73 -6.16 1.86 -8.07
CA ARG A 73 -5.94 0.58 -7.37
C ARG A 73 -5.81 -0.59 -8.33
N SER A 74 -6.74 -0.72 -9.29
CA SER A 74 -6.67 -1.75 -10.32
C SER A 74 -5.40 -1.65 -11.19
N THR A 75 -4.91 -0.44 -11.43
CA THR A 75 -3.64 -0.22 -12.14
C THR A 75 -2.45 -0.67 -11.29
N ILE A 76 -2.44 -0.36 -10.00
CA ILE A 76 -1.44 -0.82 -9.02
C ILE A 76 -1.42 -2.36 -8.97
N ASP A 77 -2.58 -3.01 -8.84
CA ASP A 77 -2.70 -4.48 -8.86
C ASP A 77 -2.07 -5.07 -10.12
N SER A 78 -2.33 -4.45 -11.27
CA SER A 78 -1.75 -4.91 -12.52
C SER A 78 -0.24 -4.73 -12.58
N ILE A 79 0.30 -3.64 -12.03
CA ILE A 79 1.76 -3.41 -11.95
C ILE A 79 2.40 -4.45 -11.03
N LEU A 80 1.78 -4.72 -9.87
CA LEU A 80 2.28 -5.68 -8.90
C LEU A 80 2.07 -7.14 -9.34
N SER A 81 1.10 -7.42 -10.21
CA SER A 81 0.71 -8.80 -10.60
C SER A 81 1.87 -9.72 -11.04
N SER A 82 1.57 -11.02 -11.12
CA SER A 82 2.48 -12.04 -11.66
C SER A 82 2.89 -11.84 -13.14
N LYS A 83 2.21 -10.94 -13.86
CA LYS A 83 2.58 -10.51 -15.22
C LYS A 83 3.37 -9.18 -15.21
N GLY A 84 3.41 -8.51 -14.07
CA GLY A 84 4.20 -7.31 -13.81
C GLY A 84 5.38 -7.63 -12.89
N ILE A 85 5.52 -6.85 -11.82
CA ILE A 85 6.69 -6.85 -10.95
C ILE A 85 6.88 -8.18 -10.22
N PHE A 86 5.82 -8.79 -9.68
CA PHE A 86 5.96 -10.10 -9.01
C PHE A 86 6.20 -11.26 -9.99
N GLY A 87 6.06 -11.03 -11.28
CA GLY A 87 6.41 -11.97 -12.35
C GLY A 87 7.90 -12.05 -12.65
N LEU A 88 8.66 -11.02 -12.28
CA LEU A 88 10.08 -10.89 -12.61
C LEU A 88 10.89 -12.02 -11.95
N LYS A 89 11.88 -12.54 -12.68
CA LYS A 89 12.76 -13.62 -12.18
C LYS A 89 13.50 -13.20 -10.91
N GLU A 90 13.86 -11.92 -10.82
CA GLU A 90 14.51 -11.30 -9.66
C GLU A 90 13.63 -11.40 -8.40
N TRP A 91 12.33 -11.14 -8.52
CA TRP A 91 11.40 -11.25 -7.39
C TRP A 91 11.25 -12.69 -6.89
N LYS A 92 11.18 -13.64 -7.82
CA LYS A 92 11.09 -15.07 -7.48
C LYS A 92 12.35 -15.57 -6.76
N ALA A 93 13.51 -14.98 -7.04
CA ALA A 93 14.74 -15.28 -6.33
C ALA A 93 14.73 -14.69 -4.91
N VAL A 94 14.28 -13.45 -4.75
CA VAL A 94 14.15 -12.77 -3.44
C VAL A 94 13.22 -13.52 -2.49
N ARG A 95 12.07 -13.98 -2.98
CA ARG A 95 11.06 -14.66 -2.15
C ARG A 95 11.56 -15.97 -1.52
N ASN A 96 12.57 -16.61 -2.10
CA ASN A 96 13.09 -17.89 -1.63
C ASN A 96 14.29 -17.74 -0.67
N VAL A 97 14.67 -16.52 -0.31
CA VAL A 97 15.75 -16.28 0.66
C VAL A 97 15.16 -16.32 2.07
N GLU A 98 15.27 -17.47 2.73
CA GLU A 98 14.82 -17.71 4.11
C GLU A 98 15.85 -17.27 5.17
N ASP A 99 17.12 -17.05 4.79
CA ASP A 99 18.21 -16.71 5.71
C ASP A 99 18.55 -15.19 5.70
N PRO A 100 18.49 -14.48 6.84
CA PRO A 100 18.92 -13.10 6.99
C PRO A 100 20.37 -12.81 6.51
N GLY A 101 21.29 -13.78 6.60
CA GLY A 101 22.67 -13.63 6.12
C GLY A 101 22.81 -13.70 4.60
N GLU A 102 21.92 -14.44 3.92
CA GLU A 102 21.84 -14.47 2.46
C GLU A 102 21.25 -13.17 1.89
N TRP A 103 20.42 -12.47 2.68
CA TRP A 103 19.86 -11.17 2.31
C TRP A 103 20.92 -10.08 2.19
N GLU A 104 21.88 -9.98 3.11
CA GLU A 104 23.00 -9.02 3.01
C GLU A 104 23.89 -9.31 1.79
N SER A 105 24.13 -10.59 1.49
CA SER A 105 24.87 -11.00 0.29
C SER A 105 24.09 -10.75 -1.01
N PHE A 106 22.76 -10.80 -0.96
CA PHE A 106 21.89 -10.51 -2.10
C PHE A 106 21.76 -8.99 -2.33
N ALA A 107 21.47 -8.21 -1.30
CA ALA A 107 21.35 -6.76 -1.35
C ALA A 107 22.66 -6.10 -1.82
N SER A 108 23.82 -6.63 -1.41
CA SER A 108 25.13 -6.15 -1.91
C SER A 108 25.38 -6.44 -3.39
N ARG A 109 24.67 -7.40 -4.01
CA ARG A 109 24.71 -7.64 -5.47
C ARG A 109 23.80 -6.70 -6.26
N PHE A 110 22.87 -6.03 -5.59
CA PHE A 110 21.93 -5.09 -6.19
C PHE A 110 21.99 -3.76 -5.42
N PRO A 111 23.02 -2.92 -5.66
CA PRO A 111 23.29 -1.72 -4.84
C PRO A 111 22.15 -0.67 -4.84
N ASN A 112 21.21 -0.77 -5.79
CA ASN A 112 20.03 0.11 -5.86
C ASN A 112 18.86 -0.39 -4.99
N LEU A 113 18.99 -1.53 -4.31
CA LEU A 113 17.97 -2.09 -3.42
C LEU A 113 17.97 -1.44 -2.01
N GLY A 114 18.79 -0.40 -1.76
CA GLY A 114 19.06 0.17 -0.44
C GLY A 114 18.48 1.56 -0.16
N GLY A 115 17.47 2.02 -0.90
CA GLY A 115 16.76 3.27 -0.62
C GLY A 115 15.54 3.03 0.27
N ILE A 116 15.68 3.17 1.59
CA ILE A 116 14.65 2.83 2.58
C ILE A 116 13.47 3.83 2.51
N CYS A 117 12.24 3.32 2.37
CA CYS A 117 10.97 4.00 2.63
C CYS A 117 10.76 4.09 4.15
N HIS A 118 11.42 5.06 4.81
CA HIS A 118 11.39 5.15 6.28
C HIS A 118 10.02 5.52 6.85
N ASP A 119 9.18 6.26 6.11
CA ASP A 119 7.96 6.86 6.70
C ASP A 119 6.83 5.83 6.90
N ALA A 120 6.67 4.89 5.98
CA ALA A 120 5.62 3.87 6.07
C ALA A 120 5.88 2.86 7.20
N GLU A 121 7.13 2.44 7.37
CA GLU A 121 7.54 1.54 8.45
C GLU A 121 7.38 2.21 9.82
N VAL A 122 7.76 3.49 9.94
CA VAL A 122 7.60 4.26 11.19
C VAL A 122 6.13 4.41 11.53
N VAL A 123 5.27 4.72 10.56
CA VAL A 123 3.82 4.81 10.77
C VAL A 123 3.23 3.45 11.14
N LEU A 124 3.63 2.37 10.47
CA LEU A 124 3.14 1.02 10.77
C LEU A 124 3.57 0.56 12.16
N ALA A 125 4.83 0.75 12.53
CA ALA A 125 5.35 0.42 13.86
C ALA A 125 4.64 1.24 14.94
N ALA A 126 4.45 2.54 14.73
CA ALA A 126 3.72 3.39 15.66
C ALA A 126 2.23 3.03 15.77
N LEU A 127 1.62 2.58 14.67
CA LEU A 127 0.25 2.09 14.66
C LEU A 127 0.11 0.77 15.42
N GLN A 128 0.99 -0.21 15.16
CA GLN A 128 1.07 -1.48 15.89
C GLN A 128 1.27 -1.25 17.39
N GLU A 129 2.13 -0.29 17.77
CA GLU A 129 2.32 0.09 19.16
C GLU A 129 1.05 0.70 19.76
N SER A 130 0.35 1.57 19.03
CA SER A 130 -0.86 2.25 19.51
C SER A 130 -2.04 1.31 19.78
N ILE A 131 -2.04 0.14 19.14
CA ILE A 131 -3.06 -0.91 19.31
C ILE A 131 -2.57 -2.07 20.16
N ARG A 132 -1.35 -2.00 20.70
CA ARG A 132 -0.77 -3.04 21.56
C ARG A 132 -1.71 -3.31 22.74
N GLY A 133 -2.21 -4.55 22.83
CA GLY A 133 -3.16 -4.99 23.85
C GLY A 133 -4.63 -5.00 23.42
N ASP A 134 -4.95 -4.51 22.22
CA ASP A 134 -6.28 -4.59 21.62
C ASP A 134 -6.29 -5.70 20.55
N ARG A 135 -6.53 -6.93 21.00
CA ARG A 135 -6.44 -8.14 20.16
C ARG A 135 -7.28 -8.03 18.88
N GLU A 136 -8.53 -7.58 18.98
CA GLU A 136 -9.41 -7.48 17.81
C GLU A 136 -8.91 -6.43 16.79
N LEU A 137 -8.28 -5.34 17.25
CA LEU A 137 -7.67 -4.37 16.35
C LEU A 137 -6.38 -4.89 15.72
N SER A 138 -5.58 -5.66 16.47
CA SER A 138 -4.39 -6.33 15.94
C SER A 138 -4.78 -7.32 14.84
N ASP A 139 -5.76 -8.19 15.11
CA ASP A 139 -6.25 -9.21 14.17
C ASP A 139 -6.84 -8.53 12.91
N LEU A 140 -7.57 -7.42 13.08
CA LEU A 140 -8.03 -6.61 11.95
C LEU A 140 -6.88 -6.00 11.14
N LEU A 141 -5.89 -5.40 11.80
CA LEU A 141 -4.75 -4.78 11.12
C LEU A 141 -3.96 -5.83 10.34
N GLU A 142 -3.74 -7.00 10.94
CA GLU A 142 -3.07 -8.14 10.31
C GLU A 142 -3.84 -8.63 9.08
N ALA A 143 -5.16 -8.82 9.18
CA ALA A 143 -6.00 -9.17 8.03
C ALA A 143 -5.89 -8.13 6.88
N VAL A 144 -5.84 -6.84 7.21
CA VAL A 144 -5.65 -5.78 6.21
C VAL A 144 -4.25 -5.83 5.59
N LEU A 145 -3.21 -6.12 6.38
CA LEU A 145 -1.83 -6.30 5.90
C LEU A 145 -1.68 -7.55 5.01
N GLU A 146 -2.47 -8.60 5.27
CA GLU A 146 -2.55 -9.79 4.41
C GLU A 146 -3.33 -9.54 3.10
N GLY A 147 -3.87 -8.34 2.91
CA GLY A 147 -4.54 -7.90 1.69
C GLY A 147 -6.06 -8.10 1.69
N PHE A 148 -6.66 -8.43 2.83
CA PHE A 148 -8.11 -8.53 2.95
C PHE A 148 -8.73 -7.15 3.18
N ASP A 149 -9.58 -6.69 2.27
CA ASP A 149 -10.23 -5.38 2.34
C ASP A 149 -11.75 -5.45 2.55
N LYS A 150 -12.37 -6.61 2.30
CA LYS A 150 -13.81 -6.80 2.46
C LYS A 150 -14.14 -7.21 3.90
N PRO A 151 -15.07 -6.52 4.58
CA PRO A 151 -15.46 -6.85 5.95
C PRO A 151 -15.95 -8.29 6.15
N ARG A 152 -16.53 -8.91 5.12
CA ARG A 152 -16.94 -10.32 5.16
C ARG A 152 -15.76 -11.29 5.14
N GLU A 153 -14.75 -11.02 4.31
CA GLU A 153 -13.54 -11.85 4.22
C GLU A 153 -12.72 -11.74 5.50
N ILE A 154 -12.60 -10.52 6.04
CA ILE A 154 -11.97 -10.27 7.35
C ILE A 154 -12.72 -10.99 8.46
N ALA A 155 -14.06 -10.93 8.48
CA ALA A 155 -14.87 -11.61 9.49
C ALA A 155 -14.70 -13.14 9.46
N GLU A 156 -14.62 -13.73 8.27
CA GLU A 156 -14.36 -15.16 8.10
C GLU A 156 -12.94 -15.55 8.55
N LEU A 157 -11.94 -14.71 8.27
CA LEU A 157 -10.54 -14.96 8.64
C LEU A 157 -10.28 -14.82 10.14
N THR A 158 -10.84 -13.76 10.74
CA THR A 158 -10.55 -13.35 12.14
C THR A 158 -11.56 -13.90 13.14
N GLU A 159 -12.62 -14.57 12.66
CA GLU A 159 -13.79 -14.97 13.45
C GLU A 159 -14.52 -13.79 14.13
N ILE A 160 -14.24 -12.55 13.72
CA ILE A 160 -14.88 -11.34 14.22
C ILE A 160 -16.19 -11.11 13.46
N PRO A 161 -17.34 -10.83 14.12
CA PRO A 161 -18.58 -10.53 13.43
C PRO A 161 -18.46 -9.35 12.46
N VAL A 162 -19.11 -9.41 11.30
CA VAL A 162 -19.01 -8.36 10.25
C VAL A 162 -19.35 -6.96 10.79
N GLU A 163 -20.38 -6.85 11.62
CA GLU A 163 -20.76 -5.60 12.28
C GLU A 163 -19.62 -5.06 13.15
N ARG A 164 -18.92 -5.95 13.85
CA ARG A 164 -17.79 -5.64 14.70
C ARG A 164 -16.56 -5.22 13.88
N VAL A 165 -16.32 -5.85 12.72
CA VAL A 165 -15.28 -5.43 11.77
C VAL A 165 -15.45 -3.97 11.36
N TYR A 166 -16.67 -3.52 11.07
CA TYR A 166 -16.93 -2.10 10.75
C TYR A 166 -16.62 -1.14 11.92
N GLU A 167 -16.90 -1.55 13.16
CA GLU A 167 -16.53 -0.76 14.34
C GLU A 167 -15.02 -0.67 14.52
N LEU A 168 -14.33 -1.79 14.35
CA LEU A 168 -12.87 -1.89 14.47
C LEU A 168 -12.18 -1.09 13.36
N GLN A 169 -12.66 -1.12 12.12
CA GLN A 169 -12.13 -0.29 11.03
C GLN A 169 -12.23 1.20 11.36
N ARG A 170 -13.38 1.66 11.88
CA ARG A 170 -13.52 3.05 12.35
C ARG A 170 -12.57 3.38 13.50
N LYS A 171 -12.33 2.43 14.40
CA LYS A 171 -11.42 2.60 15.54
C LYS A 171 -9.96 2.64 15.09
N LEU A 172 -9.58 1.79 14.12
CA LEU A 172 -8.26 1.76 13.51
C LEU A 172 -7.97 3.07 12.76
N GLU A 173 -8.93 3.61 12.00
CA GLU A 173 -8.77 4.88 11.30
C GLU A 173 -8.56 6.06 12.25
N ARG A 174 -9.26 6.07 13.39
CA ARG A 174 -9.03 7.08 14.45
C ARG A 174 -7.64 6.96 15.03
N ARG A 175 -7.17 5.74 15.31
CA ARG A 175 -5.81 5.49 15.83
C ARG A 175 -4.73 5.90 14.84
N ARG A 176 -4.92 5.58 13.57
CA ARG A 176 -4.06 6.06 12.47
C ARG A 176 -3.96 7.58 12.46
N SER A 177 -5.10 8.28 12.55
CA SER A 177 -5.13 9.75 12.59
C SER A 177 -4.39 10.33 13.81
N GLU A 178 -4.47 9.68 14.97
CA GLU A 178 -3.73 10.09 16.18
C GLU A 178 -2.23 9.85 16.05
N VAL A 179 -1.82 8.72 15.46
CA VAL A 179 -0.42 8.37 15.22
C VAL A 179 0.22 9.35 14.23
N LEU A 180 -0.43 9.62 13.11
CA LEU A 180 0.07 10.58 12.11
C LEU A 180 0.29 11.97 12.73
N LYS A 181 -0.69 12.47 13.50
CA LYS A 181 -0.54 13.76 14.20
C LYS A 181 0.63 13.78 15.16
N LYS A 182 0.85 12.69 15.92
CA LYS A 182 1.98 12.61 16.86
C LYS A 182 3.32 12.67 16.14
N LEU A 183 3.43 11.95 15.02
CA LEU A 183 4.64 11.93 14.21
C LEU A 183 4.93 13.31 13.59
N GLU A 184 3.90 14.01 13.09
CA GLU A 184 4.02 15.39 12.58
C GLU A 184 4.49 16.39 13.66
N THR A 185 4.03 16.24 14.91
CA THR A 185 4.46 17.13 16.02
C THR A 185 5.83 16.79 16.61
N THR A 186 6.47 15.68 16.20
CA THR A 186 7.79 15.29 16.72
C THR A 186 8.95 15.90 15.90
N ASP A 187 8.64 16.54 14.76
CA ASP A 187 9.62 17.18 13.87
C ASP A 187 9.87 18.69 14.13
N GLU A 188 9.33 19.27 15.22
CA GLU A 188 9.72 20.63 15.64
C GLU A 188 10.81 20.59 16.74
N PRO A 189 11.98 21.20 16.52
CA PRO A 189 13.11 21.22 17.46
C PRO A 189 12.92 22.09 18.71
#